data_AF-M0ZV27-F1
#
_entry.id   AF-M0ZV27-F1
#
_cell.length_a   1.000
_cell.length_b   1.000
_cell.length_c   1.000
_cell.angle_alpha   90.00
_cell.angle_beta   90.00
_cell.angle_gamma   90.00
#
_symmetry.space_group_name_H-M   'P 1'
#
loop_
_entity.id
_entity.type
_entity.pdbx_description
1 polymer ?
#
loop_
_entity_poly.entity_id
_entity_poly.type
_entity_poly.pdbx_seq_one_letter_code
_entity_poly.pdbx_strand_id
1 'polypeptide(L)'
;MGTQTIAAHQVMVQLFMICAVWGEPLSQTAQSFMPELLYGANRNLSKARMLLKSLVIVGASSGTILASVAASIPWLFPKVFSSDPQVIREMQKILLPYFIALFVTPSILSLEGTLLAGRDLKFISLSMSSIFVFSSILLMLLSSKGLGLSGCWFALVVFQWARFFMALRRLTLSNGILYSEEATQNELQKLKAA
;
A
#
# COMPACT_ATOMS: atom_id res chain seq x y z
N MET A 1 -25.97 -9.61 -2.80
CA MET A 1 -26.02 -8.24 -2.23
C MET A 1 -27.12 -7.47 -2.93
N GLY A 2 -27.76 -6.51 -2.26
CA GLY A 2 -28.80 -5.68 -2.86
C GLY A 2 -28.23 -4.62 -3.82
N THR A 3 -29.08 -4.09 -4.70
CA THR A 3 -28.72 -3.05 -5.69
C THR A 3 -28.11 -1.81 -5.02
N GLN A 4 -28.69 -1.35 -3.91
CA GLN A 4 -28.23 -0.18 -3.17
C GLN A 4 -26.82 -0.36 -2.58
N THR A 5 -26.53 -1.57 -2.08
CA THR A 5 -25.21 -1.94 -1.57
C THR A 5 -24.14 -1.88 -2.68
N ILE A 6 -24.49 -2.37 -3.87
CA ILE A 6 -23.58 -2.34 -5.03
C ILE A 6 -23.35 -0.91 -5.50
N ALA A 7 -24.39 -0.08 -5.54
CA ALA A 7 -24.27 1.34 -5.88
C ALA A 7 -23.34 2.08 -4.90
N ALA A 8 -23.49 1.86 -3.59
CA ALA A 8 -22.59 2.42 -2.58
C ALA A 8 -21.14 1.95 -2.77
N HIS A 9 -20.93 0.65 -3.06
CA HIS A 9 -19.61 0.12 -3.36
C HIS A 9 -18.97 0.80 -4.58
N GLN A 10 -19.73 0.99 -5.66
CA GLN A 10 -19.24 1.63 -6.89
C GLN A 10 -18.77 3.06 -6.64
N VAL A 11 -19.54 3.88 -5.92
CA VAL A 11 -19.11 5.24 -5.59
C VAL A 11 -17.80 5.23 -4.80
N MET A 12 -17.74 4.41 -3.76
CA MET A 12 -16.59 4.38 -2.85
C MET A 12 -15.34 3.80 -3.51
N VAL A 13 -15.45 2.79 -4.36
CA VAL A 13 -14.30 2.22 -5.08
C VAL A 13 -13.76 3.18 -6.13
N GLN A 14 -14.61 3.94 -6.82
CA GLN A 14 -14.13 4.92 -7.81
C GLN A 14 -13.38 6.07 -7.16
N LEU A 15 -13.91 6.60 -6.04
CA LEU A 15 -13.19 7.59 -5.24
C LEU A 15 -11.85 7.05 -4.72
N PHE A 16 -11.83 5.79 -4.28
CA PHE A 16 -10.60 5.11 -3.85
C PHE A 16 -9.57 5.09 -4.98
N MET A 17 -9.96 4.65 -6.19
CA MET A 17 -9.07 4.53 -7.33
C MET A 17 -8.51 5.88 -7.79
N ILE A 18 -9.35 6.93 -7.83
CA ILE A 18 -8.90 8.31 -8.13
C ILE A 18 -7.82 8.75 -7.16
N CYS A 19 -8.01 8.52 -5.86
CA CYS A 19 -7.04 8.90 -4.84
C CYS A 19 -5.77 8.03 -4.88
N ALA A 20 -5.88 6.75 -5.23
CA ALA A 20 -4.75 5.84 -5.31
C ALA A 20 -3.72 6.28 -6.37
N VAL A 21 -4.17 6.88 -7.48
CA VAL A 21 -3.30 7.42 -8.55
C VAL A 21 -2.30 8.45 -8.02
N TRP A 22 -2.65 9.18 -6.96
CA TRP A 22 -1.76 10.20 -6.38
C TRP A 22 -0.53 9.61 -5.69
N GLY A 23 -0.52 8.31 -5.40
CA GLY A 23 0.66 7.61 -4.90
C GLY A 23 1.67 7.23 -5.99
N GLU A 24 1.27 7.24 -7.27
CA GLU A 24 2.10 6.80 -8.39
C GLU A 24 3.39 7.61 -8.57
N PRO A 25 3.39 8.95 -8.41
CA PRO A 25 4.64 9.72 -8.46
C PRO A 25 5.70 9.27 -7.46
N LEU A 26 5.30 8.75 -6.28
CA LEU A 26 6.25 8.21 -5.29
C LEU A 26 6.89 6.92 -5.79
N SER A 27 6.09 6.03 -6.40
CA SER A 27 6.58 4.81 -7.03
C SER A 27 7.57 5.12 -8.15
N GLN A 28 7.24 6.08 -9.03
CA GLN A 28 8.10 6.49 -10.14
C GLN A 28 9.37 7.17 -9.67
N THR A 29 9.31 7.97 -8.60
CA THR A 29 10.49 8.56 -7.95
C THR A 29 11.43 7.46 -7.47
N ALA A 30 10.90 6.43 -6.79
CA ALA A 30 11.69 5.29 -6.36
C ALA A 30 12.34 4.58 -7.56
N GLN A 31 11.57 4.28 -8.60
CA GLN A 31 12.04 3.60 -9.81
C GLN A 31 13.07 4.40 -10.62
N SER A 32 13.04 5.72 -10.55
CA SER A 32 13.97 6.58 -11.30
C SER A 32 15.30 6.78 -10.57
N PHE A 33 15.27 7.00 -9.25
CA PHE A 33 16.48 7.37 -8.49
C PHE A 33 17.16 6.19 -7.79
N MET A 34 16.38 5.21 -7.33
CA MET A 34 16.92 4.09 -6.56
C MET A 34 17.90 3.19 -7.35
N PRO A 35 17.71 2.93 -8.68
CA PRO A 35 18.65 2.08 -9.41
C PRO A 35 20.08 2.62 -9.47
N GLU A 36 20.27 3.93 -9.63
CA GLU A 36 21.61 4.55 -9.62
C GLU A 36 22.27 4.40 -8.23
N LEU A 37 21.48 4.55 -7.16
CA LEU A 37 22.00 4.41 -5.79
C LEU A 37 22.32 2.96 -5.41
N LEU A 38 21.63 1.99 -6.01
CA LEU A 38 21.80 0.56 -5.73
C LEU A 38 22.84 -0.12 -6.62
N TYR A 39 22.87 0.21 -7.91
CA TYR A 39 23.64 -0.50 -8.93
C TYR A 39 24.46 0.42 -9.85
N GLY A 40 24.33 1.73 -9.71
CA GLY A 40 25.02 2.71 -10.54
C GLY A 40 26.48 2.92 -10.18
N ALA A 41 27.17 3.74 -10.97
CA ALA A 41 28.58 4.06 -10.75
C ALA A 41 28.78 4.83 -9.42
N ASN A 42 27.79 5.64 -9.02
CA ASN A 42 27.80 6.41 -7.77
C ASN A 42 27.03 5.70 -6.64
N ARG A 43 27.15 4.36 -6.58
CA ARG A 43 26.44 3.52 -5.62
C ARG A 43 26.59 4.04 -4.19
N ASN A 44 25.47 4.23 -3.50
CA ASN A 44 25.45 4.75 -2.14
C ASN A 44 24.21 4.25 -1.37
N LEU A 45 24.40 3.17 -0.61
CA LEU A 45 23.33 2.52 0.16
C LEU A 45 22.79 3.41 1.30
N SER A 46 23.61 4.30 1.86
CA SER A 46 23.14 5.26 2.86
C SER A 46 22.12 6.23 2.25
N LYS A 47 22.43 6.79 1.06
CA LYS A 47 21.49 7.63 0.31
C LYS A 47 20.24 6.86 -0.13
N ALA A 48 20.38 5.60 -0.54
CA ALA A 48 19.23 4.75 -0.88
C ALA A 48 18.27 4.57 0.32
N ARG A 49 18.82 4.32 1.52
CA ARG A 49 18.05 4.21 2.77
C ARG A 49 17.37 5.53 3.14
N MET A 50 18.07 6.67 2.98
CA MET A 50 17.49 7.99 3.20
C MET A 50 16.35 8.29 2.22
N LEU A 51 16.53 7.97 0.94
CA LEU A 51 15.49 8.12 -0.08
C LEU A 51 14.26 7.27 0.27
N LEU A 52 14.45 5.98 0.60
CA LEU A 52 13.36 5.11 1.03
C LEU A 52 12.62 5.67 2.24
N LYS A 53 13.34 6.12 3.27
CA LYS A 53 12.74 6.73 4.47
C LYS A 53 11.93 7.97 4.11
N SER A 54 12.47 8.84 3.26
CA SER A 54 11.78 10.04 2.79
C SER A 54 10.50 9.68 2.02
N LEU A 55 10.57 8.70 1.11
CA LEU A 55 9.43 8.25 0.32
C LEU A 55 8.31 7.69 1.20
N VAL A 56 8.64 6.91 2.23
CA VAL A 56 7.65 6.37 3.18
C VAL A 56 7.03 7.47 4.04
N ILE A 57 7.82 8.46 4.50
CA ILE A 57 7.30 9.61 5.26
C ILE A 57 6.37 10.45 4.40
N VAL A 58 6.80 10.78 3.17
CA VAL A 58 5.97 11.54 2.23
C VAL A 58 4.71 10.75 1.90
N GLY A 59 4.81 9.45 1.64
CA GLY A 59 3.67 8.56 1.41
C GLY A 59 2.68 8.51 2.57
N ALA A 60 3.16 8.45 3.82
CA ALA A 60 2.30 8.49 4.99
C ALA A 60 1.61 9.86 5.15
N SER A 61 2.34 10.95 4.90
CA SER A 61 1.78 12.31 4.98
C SER A 61 0.73 12.56 3.89
N SER A 62 1.02 12.21 2.63
CA SER A 62 0.10 12.36 1.51
C SER A 62 -1.09 11.41 1.63
N GLY A 63 -0.87 10.18 2.09
CA GLY A 63 -1.94 9.22 2.39
C GLY A 63 -2.89 9.69 3.47
N THR A 64 -2.38 10.32 4.54
CA THR A 64 -3.23 10.93 5.57
C THR A 64 -4.10 12.04 4.98
N ILE A 65 -3.50 12.95 4.20
CA ILE A 65 -4.21 14.08 3.58
C ILE A 65 -5.29 13.54 2.63
N LEU A 66 -4.93 12.64 1.71
CA LEU A 66 -5.84 12.05 0.74
C LEU A 66 -6.99 11.29 1.41
N ALA A 67 -6.68 10.44 2.39
CA ALA A 67 -7.71 9.68 3.11
C ALA A 67 -8.68 10.60 3.85
N SER A 68 -8.17 11.69 4.45
CA SER A 68 -9.00 12.66 5.18
C SER A 68 -9.91 13.44 4.23
N VAL A 69 -9.37 13.97 3.13
CA VAL A 69 -10.14 14.69 2.12
C VAL A 69 -11.19 13.77 1.49
N ALA A 70 -10.78 12.58 1.06
CA ALA A 70 -11.66 11.68 0.35
C ALA A 70 -12.74 11.06 1.25
N ALA A 71 -12.48 10.85 2.55
CA ALA A 71 -13.50 10.43 3.51
C ALA A 71 -14.46 11.58 3.88
N SER A 72 -13.99 12.83 3.84
CA SER A 72 -14.81 14.00 4.16
C SER A 72 -15.91 14.27 3.13
N ILE A 73 -15.68 13.96 1.84
CA ILE A 73 -16.66 14.24 0.78
C ILE A 73 -17.94 13.39 0.96
N PRO A 74 -17.88 12.05 1.09
CA PRO A 74 -19.07 11.23 1.36
C PRO A 74 -19.65 11.46 2.76
N TRP A 75 -18.87 11.96 3.72
CA TRP A 75 -19.36 12.28 5.06
C TRP A 75 -20.18 13.57 5.09
N LEU A 76 -19.66 14.66 4.52
CA LEU A 76 -20.28 16.00 4.57
C LEU A 76 -21.25 16.25 3.41
N PHE A 77 -20.96 15.73 2.22
CA PHE A 77 -21.73 15.98 1.00
C PHE A 77 -22.16 14.69 0.27
N PRO A 78 -22.78 13.71 0.96
CA PRO A 78 -23.16 12.42 0.35
C PRO A 78 -24.14 12.56 -0.82
N LYS A 79 -24.99 13.60 -0.81
CA LYS A 79 -25.99 13.87 -1.84
C LYS A 79 -25.40 14.21 -3.22
N VAL A 80 -24.11 14.54 -3.28
CA VAL A 80 -23.40 14.76 -4.56
C VAL A 80 -23.30 13.46 -5.37
N PHE A 81 -23.24 12.31 -4.69
CA PHE A 81 -23.08 11.01 -5.34
C PHE A 81 -24.39 10.29 -5.59
N SER A 82 -25.34 10.37 -4.66
CA SER A 82 -26.63 9.72 -4.79
C SER A 82 -27.72 10.46 -4.02
N SER A 83 -28.92 10.50 -4.59
CA SER A 83 -30.12 11.02 -3.94
C SER A 83 -30.83 9.97 -3.06
N ASP A 84 -30.46 8.69 -3.18
CA ASP A 84 -31.09 7.59 -2.43
C ASP A 84 -30.52 7.50 -0.98
N PRO A 85 -31.35 7.67 0.07
CA PRO A 85 -30.92 7.59 1.46
C PRO A 85 -30.31 6.24 1.85
N GLN A 86 -30.71 5.13 1.22
CA GLN A 86 -30.17 3.81 1.53
C GLN A 86 -28.73 3.66 1.02
N VAL A 87 -28.43 4.20 -0.17
CA VAL A 87 -27.06 4.23 -0.72
C VAL A 87 -26.14 5.05 0.17
N ILE A 88 -26.60 6.22 0.61
CA ILE A 88 -25.84 7.10 1.50
C ILE A 88 -25.49 6.37 2.81
N ARG A 89 -26.45 5.66 3.41
CA ARG A 89 -26.24 4.90 4.64
C ARG A 89 -25.20 3.79 4.45
N GLU A 90 -25.25 3.07 3.34
CA GLU A 90 -24.27 2.03 3.02
C GLU A 90 -22.87 2.61 2.76
N MET A 91 -22.77 3.78 2.11
CA MET A 91 -21.50 4.50 1.94
C MET A 91 -20.89 4.93 3.28
N GLN A 92 -21.71 5.49 4.18
CA GLN A 92 -21.26 5.93 5.49
C GLN A 92 -20.77 4.78 6.37
N LYS A 93 -21.40 3.60 6.26
CA LYS A 93 -21.02 2.38 6.98
C LYS A 93 -19.59 1.92 6.70
N ILE A 94 -19.07 2.21 5.50
CA ILE A 94 -17.75 1.77 5.04
C ILE A 94 -16.68 2.86 5.07
N LEU A 95 -16.99 4.05 5.59
CA LEU A 95 -16.04 5.17 5.64
C LEU A 95 -14.78 4.86 6.46
N LEU A 96 -14.92 4.14 7.58
CA LEU A 96 -13.78 3.76 8.41
C LEU A 96 -12.81 2.81 7.67
N PRO A 97 -13.24 1.64 7.14
CA PRO A 97 -12.32 0.79 6.40
C PRO A 97 -11.83 1.46 5.10
N TYR A 98 -12.64 2.32 4.46
CA TYR A 98 -12.19 3.16 3.34
C TYR A 98 -10.99 4.04 3.71
N PHE A 99 -11.09 4.79 4.82
CA PHE A 99 -10.02 5.65 5.31
C PHE A 99 -8.76 4.86 5.62
N ILE A 100 -8.88 3.74 6.35
CA ILE A 100 -7.76 2.89 6.76
C ILE A 100 -7.03 2.29 5.54
N ALA A 101 -7.78 1.87 4.51
CA ALA A 101 -7.20 1.34 3.28
C ALA A 101 -6.50 2.43 2.46
N LEU A 102 -7.11 3.61 2.34
CA LEU A 102 -6.57 4.69 1.53
C LEU A 102 -5.34 5.34 2.18
N PHE A 103 -5.34 5.49 3.50
CA PHE A 103 -4.24 6.05 4.29
C PHE A 103 -2.89 5.38 3.97
N VAL A 104 -2.88 4.05 3.87
CA VAL A 104 -1.64 3.29 3.66
C VAL A 104 -1.24 3.18 2.18
N THR A 105 -2.15 3.49 1.25
CA THR A 105 -1.98 3.24 -0.19
C THR A 105 -0.74 3.95 -0.78
N PRO A 106 -0.52 5.26 -0.59
CA PRO A 106 0.66 5.91 -1.16
C PRO A 106 1.99 5.35 -0.61
N SER A 107 2.01 4.95 0.66
CA SER A 107 3.17 4.29 1.26
C SER A 107 3.45 2.93 0.60
N ILE A 108 2.41 2.13 0.32
CA ILE A 108 2.55 0.86 -0.41
C ILE A 108 3.18 1.08 -1.78
N LEU A 109 2.66 2.03 -2.55
CA LEU A 109 3.19 2.34 -3.89
C LEU A 109 4.66 2.75 -3.83
N SER A 110 5.06 3.53 -2.82
CA SER A 110 6.45 3.91 -2.62
C SER A 110 7.38 2.72 -2.32
N LEU A 111 6.91 1.77 -1.51
CA LEU A 111 7.66 0.56 -1.14
C LEU A 111 7.77 -0.40 -2.32
N GLU A 112 6.66 -0.62 -3.03
CA GLU A 112 6.63 -1.49 -4.22
C GLU A 112 7.47 -0.91 -5.36
N GLY A 113 7.39 0.41 -5.59
CA GLY A 113 8.27 1.10 -6.54
C GLY A 113 9.74 0.92 -6.18
N THR A 114 10.09 0.95 -4.89
CA THR A 114 11.46 0.68 -4.42
C THR A 114 11.88 -0.78 -4.68
N LEU A 115 11.00 -1.76 -4.42
CA LEU A 115 11.28 -3.17 -4.69
C LEU A 115 11.44 -3.45 -6.20
N LEU A 116 10.62 -2.81 -7.03
CA LEU A 116 10.74 -2.85 -8.49
C LEU A 116 12.09 -2.28 -8.94
N ALA A 117 12.48 -1.13 -8.39
CA ALA A 117 13.78 -0.52 -8.65
C ALA A 117 14.97 -1.41 -8.25
N GLY A 118 14.81 -2.15 -7.14
CA GLY A 118 15.74 -3.17 -6.66
C GLY A 118 15.69 -4.50 -7.44
N ARG A 119 14.90 -4.59 -8.51
CA ARG A 119 14.75 -5.78 -9.37
C ARG A 119 14.31 -7.05 -8.62
N ASP A 120 13.65 -6.91 -7.47
CA ASP A 120 13.19 -8.05 -6.66
C ASP A 120 11.84 -8.61 -7.14
N LEU A 121 11.73 -8.82 -8.46
CA LEU A 121 10.47 -9.15 -9.14
C LEU A 121 9.90 -10.51 -8.70
N LYS A 122 10.77 -11.46 -8.37
CA LYS A 122 10.36 -12.79 -7.86
C LYS A 122 9.66 -12.66 -6.52
N PHE A 123 10.21 -11.86 -5.60
CA PHE A 123 9.59 -11.61 -4.31
C PHE A 123 8.25 -10.90 -4.49
N ILE A 124 8.18 -9.84 -5.31
CA ILE A 124 6.93 -9.11 -5.57
C ILE A 124 5.85 -10.07 -6.12
N SER A 125 6.18 -10.85 -7.14
CA SER A 125 5.22 -11.77 -7.77
C SER A 125 4.70 -12.82 -6.78
N LEU A 126 5.59 -13.47 -6.04
CA LEU A 126 5.21 -14.48 -5.05
C LEU A 126 4.37 -13.85 -3.92
N SER A 127 4.84 -12.72 -3.39
CA SER A 127 4.17 -11.98 -2.32
C SER A 127 2.76 -11.54 -2.71
N MET A 128 2.59 -10.92 -3.88
CA MET A 128 1.29 -10.50 -4.39
C MET A 128 0.35 -11.67 -4.62
N SER A 129 0.85 -12.76 -5.21
CA SER A 129 0.06 -13.97 -5.44
C SER A 129 -0.41 -14.59 -4.12
N SER A 130 0.47 -14.70 -3.12
CA SER A 130 0.12 -15.21 -1.80
C SER A 130 -0.91 -14.33 -1.08
N ILE A 131 -0.75 -13.00 -1.10
CA ILE A 131 -1.72 -12.08 -0.49
C ILE A 131 -3.07 -12.18 -1.20
N PHE A 132 -3.05 -12.23 -2.53
CA PHE A 132 -4.27 -12.33 -3.32
C PHE A 132 -5.06 -13.59 -2.98
N VAL A 133 -4.41 -14.75 -2.92
CA VAL A 133 -5.04 -16.01 -2.52
C VAL A 133 -5.59 -15.91 -1.09
N PHE A 134 -4.77 -15.45 -0.14
CA PHE A 134 -5.19 -15.30 1.25
C PHE A 134 -6.40 -14.36 1.41
N SER A 135 -6.35 -13.21 0.74
CA SER A 135 -7.41 -12.20 0.81
C SER A 135 -8.68 -12.64 0.10
N SER A 136 -8.56 -13.45 -0.97
CA SER A 136 -9.71 -14.06 -1.64
C SER A 136 -10.40 -15.09 -0.74
N ILE A 137 -9.64 -15.93 -0.04
CA ILE A 137 -10.18 -16.86 0.96
C ILE A 137 -10.85 -16.09 2.10
N LEU A 138 -10.20 -15.04 2.61
CA LEU A 138 -10.77 -14.18 3.65
C LEU A 138 -12.08 -13.54 3.18
N LEU A 139 -12.12 -12.98 1.97
CA LEU A 139 -13.32 -12.39 1.39
C LEU A 139 -14.45 -13.42 1.26
N MET A 140 -14.14 -14.64 0.80
CA MET A 140 -15.10 -15.74 0.71
C MET A 140 -15.68 -16.11 2.07
N LEU A 141 -14.84 -16.18 3.12
CA LEU A 141 -15.26 -16.46 4.50
C LEU A 141 -16.11 -15.33 5.10
N LEU A 142 -15.76 -14.07 4.85
CA LEU A 142 -16.53 -12.92 5.34
C LEU A 142 -17.88 -12.82 4.61
N SER A 143 -17.90 -13.18 3.32
CA SER A 143 -19.12 -13.25 2.53
C SER A 143 -20.04 -14.38 3.01
N SER A 144 -19.51 -15.56 3.33
CA SER A 144 -20.32 -16.69 3.83
C SER A 144 -20.91 -16.43 5.22
N LYS A 145 -20.23 -15.64 6.06
CA LYS A 145 -20.73 -15.18 7.37
C LYS A 145 -21.77 -14.05 7.28
N GLY A 146 -22.14 -13.59 6.09
CA GLY A 146 -23.16 -12.56 5.91
C GLY A 146 -22.75 -11.17 6.37
N LEU A 147 -21.44 -10.88 6.51
CA LEU A 147 -20.93 -9.57 6.96
C LEU A 147 -21.13 -8.44 5.92
N GLY A 148 -21.66 -8.78 4.74
CA GLY A 148 -22.08 -7.85 3.71
C GLY A 148 -20.94 -6.97 3.18
N LEU A 149 -21.28 -5.75 2.79
CA LEU A 149 -20.33 -4.79 2.20
C LEU A 149 -19.19 -4.40 3.14
N SER A 150 -19.47 -4.26 4.45
CA SER A 150 -18.46 -3.92 5.44
C SER A 150 -17.37 -5.00 5.51
N GLY A 151 -17.77 -6.28 5.49
CA GLY A 151 -16.82 -7.40 5.42
C GLY A 151 -15.88 -7.32 4.21
N CYS A 152 -16.41 -6.96 3.04
CA CYS A 152 -15.59 -6.79 1.83
C CYS A 152 -14.56 -5.67 1.97
N TRP A 153 -14.94 -4.53 2.57
CA TRP A 153 -14.02 -3.41 2.78
C TRP A 153 -12.97 -3.70 3.86
N PHE A 154 -13.32 -4.44 4.92
CA PHE A 154 -12.33 -4.92 5.87
C PHE A 154 -11.37 -5.94 5.25
N ALA A 155 -11.83 -6.80 4.34
CA ALA A 155 -10.94 -7.67 3.56
C ALA A 155 -9.95 -6.84 2.73
N LEU A 156 -10.40 -5.74 2.12
CA LEU A 156 -9.54 -4.79 1.40
C LEU A 156 -8.52 -4.11 2.32
N VAL A 157 -8.92 -3.73 3.54
CA VAL A 157 -7.99 -3.20 4.55
C VAL A 157 -6.89 -4.23 4.85
N VAL A 158 -7.27 -5.48 5.13
CA VAL A 158 -6.30 -6.56 5.40
C VAL A 158 -5.36 -6.75 4.20
N PHE A 159 -5.90 -6.74 2.98
CA PHE A 159 -5.11 -6.84 1.75
C PHE A 159 -4.07 -5.71 1.64
N GLN A 160 -4.47 -4.45 1.82
CA GLN A 160 -3.55 -3.31 1.72
C GLN A 160 -2.48 -3.34 2.81
N TRP A 161 -2.87 -3.59 4.06
CA TRP A 161 -1.91 -3.63 5.16
C TRP A 161 -0.96 -4.83 5.07
N ALA A 162 -1.41 -5.99 4.59
CA ALA A 162 -0.54 -7.12 4.31
C ALA A 162 0.52 -6.77 3.24
N ARG A 163 0.14 -6.08 2.16
CA ARG A 163 1.07 -5.55 1.15
C ARG A 163 2.09 -4.61 1.78
N PHE A 164 1.63 -3.64 2.56
CA PHE A 164 2.49 -2.69 3.26
C PHE A 164 3.52 -3.38 4.14
N PHE A 165 3.08 -4.25 5.05
CA PHE A 165 3.98 -4.90 6.00
C PHE A 165 4.98 -5.83 5.32
N MET A 166 4.58 -6.57 4.30
CA MET A 166 5.51 -7.44 3.59
C MET A 166 6.54 -6.68 2.77
N ALA A 167 6.12 -5.62 2.06
CA ALA A 167 7.05 -4.78 1.32
C ALA A 167 8.02 -4.05 2.27
N LEU A 168 7.50 -3.49 3.37
CA LEU A 168 8.30 -2.83 4.39
C LEU A 168 9.28 -3.80 5.05
N ARG A 169 8.83 -5.00 5.43
CA ARG A 169 9.69 -6.03 6.03
C ARG A 169 10.79 -6.45 5.07
N ARG A 170 10.49 -6.64 3.78
CA ARG A 170 11.52 -7.03 2.79
C ARG A 170 12.60 -5.97 2.64
N LEU A 171 12.23 -4.68 2.67
CA LEU A 171 13.16 -3.57 2.52
C LEU A 171 13.95 -3.24 3.80
N THR A 172 13.39 -3.55 4.98
CA THR A 172 14.03 -3.27 6.28
C THR A 172 14.83 -4.45 6.86
N LEU A 173 14.61 -5.68 6.38
CA LEU A 173 15.39 -6.84 6.81
C LEU A 173 16.88 -6.67 6.47
N SER A 174 17.75 -7.13 7.37
CA SER A 174 19.22 -7.07 7.22
C SER A 174 19.75 -7.83 5.99
N ASN A 175 18.99 -8.81 5.47
CA ASN A 175 19.30 -9.52 4.23
C ASN A 175 18.63 -8.88 2.99
N GLY A 176 18.00 -7.72 3.16
CA GLY A 176 17.39 -6.96 2.08
C GLY A 176 18.44 -6.30 1.19
N ILE A 177 18.03 -5.92 -0.02
CA ILE A 177 18.88 -5.26 -1.04
C ILE A 177 19.66 -4.06 -0.49
N LEU A 178 19.13 -3.40 0.55
CA LEU A 178 19.72 -2.21 1.17
C LEU A 178 20.76 -2.50 2.26
N TYR A 179 20.82 -3.72 2.81
CA TYR A 179 21.64 -4.06 3.99
C TYR A 179 22.55 -5.29 3.80
N SER A 180 22.32 -6.11 2.76
CA SER A 180 23.01 -7.39 2.57
C SER A 180 24.53 -7.28 2.42
N GLU A 181 25.06 -6.19 1.88
CA GLU A 181 26.48 -6.10 1.54
C GLU A 181 27.32 -5.47 2.67
N GLU A 182 26.74 -4.59 3.49
CA GLU A 182 27.38 -4.11 4.73
C GLU A 182 27.63 -5.28 5.69
N ALA A 183 26.72 -6.25 5.75
CA ALA A 183 26.91 -7.47 6.51
C ALA A 183 28.09 -8.31 5.97
N THR A 184 28.21 -8.46 4.65
CA THR A 184 29.32 -9.20 4.03
C THR A 184 30.67 -8.49 4.20
N GLN A 185 30.72 -7.16 4.06
CA GLN A 185 31.94 -6.39 4.29
C GLN A 185 32.39 -6.40 5.75
N ASN A 186 31.46 -6.28 6.70
CA ASN A 186 31.76 -6.36 8.14
C ASN A 186 32.29 -7.74 8.53
N GLU A 187 31.70 -8.82 8.01
CA GLU A 187 32.19 -10.19 8.24
C GLU A 187 33.58 -10.40 7.61
N LEU A 188 33.81 -9.89 6.40
CA LEU A 188 35.14 -9.97 5.76
C LEU A 188 36.20 -9.16 6.53
N GLN A 189 35.84 -8.01 7.11
CA GLN A 189 36.75 -7.24 7.97
C GLN A 189 37.06 -7.96 9.27
N LYS A 190 36.08 -8.61 9.91
CA LYS A 190 36.33 -9.44 11.11
C LYS A 190 37.26 -10.61 10.81
N LEU A 191 37.06 -11.29 9.67
CA LEU A 191 37.91 -12.41 9.25
C LEU A 191 39.35 -12.00 8.92
N LYS A 192 39.59 -10.75 8.51
CA LYS A 192 40.95 -10.21 8.28
C LYS A 192 41.64 -9.71 9.55
N ALA A 193 40.89 -9.50 10.63
CA ALA A 193 41.39 -9.00 11.92
C ALA A 193 41.66 -10.13 12.93
N ALA A 194 41.37 -11.38 12.57
CA ALA A 194 41.67 -12.60 13.32
C ALA A 194 42.86 -13.33 12.69
#